data_AF-A0A9Q9HR03-F1
#
_entry.id   AF-A0A9Q9HR03-F1
#
_cell.length_a   1.000
_cell.length_b   1.000
_cell.length_c   1.000
_cell.angle_alpha   90.00
_cell.angle_beta   90.00
_cell.angle_gamma   90.00
#
_symmetry.space_group_name_H-M   'P 1'
#
loop_
_entity.id
_entity.type
_entity.pdbx_description
1 polymer ?
#
loop_
_entity_poly.entity_id
_entity_poly.type
_entity_poly.pdbx_seq_one_letter_code
_entity_poly.pdbx_strand_id
1 'polypeptide(L)' 'MRNMIFALLGLAVLAACGVDGEPVQPTLNAGVGVGDSGVHVGGAVGLHKGPVSVFLGF' A
#
# COMPACT_ATOMS: atom_id res chain seq x y z
N MET A 1 -6.47 -22.53 -26.55
CA MET A 1 -7.31 -21.32 -26.75
C MET A 1 -8.50 -21.27 -25.80
N ARG A 2 -9.50 -22.15 -25.91
CA ARG A 2 -10.72 -22.10 -25.07
C ARG A 2 -10.48 -22.22 -23.55
N ASN A 3 -9.51 -23.04 -23.14
CA ASN A 3 -9.17 -23.22 -21.72
C ASN A 3 -8.48 -22.00 -21.08
N MET A 4 -7.71 -21.24 -21.87
CA MET A 4 -7.05 -20.00 -21.38
C MET A 4 -8.07 -18.91 -21.06
N ILE A 5 -9.16 -18.84 -21.83
CA ILE A 5 -10.22 -17.85 -21.61
C ILE A 5 -10.89 -18.09 -20.25
N PHE A 6 -11.22 -19.35 -19.93
CA PHE A 6 -11.78 -19.70 -18.63
C PHE A 6 -10.81 -19.42 -17.47
N ALA A 7 -9.51 -19.69 -17.66
CA ALA A 7 -8.49 -19.39 -16.66
C ALA A 7 -8.39 -17.87 -16.38
N LEU A 8 -8.35 -17.05 -17.43
CA LEU A 8 -8.28 -15.59 -17.33
C LEU A 8 -9.55 -15.00 -16.67
N LEU A 9 -10.73 -15.51 -17.02
CA LEU A 9 -11.98 -15.10 -16.37
C LEU A 9 -11.98 -15.46 -14.87
N GLY A 10 -11.50 -16.65 -14.50
CA GLY A 10 -11.41 -17.05 -13.09
C GLY A 10 -10.49 -16.14 -12.28
N LEU A 11 -9.33 -15.78 -12.83
CA LEU A 11 -8.39 -14.84 -12.22
C LEU A 11 -8.98 -13.44 -12.05
N ALA A 12 -9.71 -12.94 -13.05
CA ALA A 12 -10.34 -11.62 -13.00
C ALA A 12 -11.42 -11.53 -11.91
N VAL A 13 -12.25 -12.57 -11.76
CA VAL A 13 -13.28 -12.62 -10.70
C VAL A 13 -12.65 -12.68 -9.31
N LEU A 14 -11.55 -13.42 -9.16
CA LEU A 14 -10.86 -13.55 -7.87
C LEU A 14 -10.17 -12.24 -7.46
N ALA A 15 -9.58 -11.53 -8.43
CA ALA A 15 -9.03 -10.19 -8.20
C ALA A 15 -10.15 -9.18 -7.83
N ALA A 16 -11.30 -9.23 -8.51
CA ALA A 16 -12.43 -8.35 -8.21
C ALA A 16 -12.99 -8.55 -6.79
N CYS A 17 -13.00 -9.78 -6.28
CA CYS A 17 -13.45 -10.08 -4.91
C CYS A 17 -12.46 -9.58 -3.83
N GLY A 18 -11.20 -9.27 -4.19
CA GLY A 18 -10.13 -8.91 -3.25
C GLY A 18 -9.67 -7.45 -3.26
N VAL A 19 -10.15 -6.62 -4.19
CA VAL A 19 -9.74 -5.20 -4.31
C VAL A 19 -10.60 -4.23 -3.51
N ASP A 20 -11.83 -4.61 -3.17
CA ASP A 20 -12.82 -3.74 -2.53
C ASP A 20 -12.90 -3.93 -1.00
N GLY A 21 -11.77 -4.32 -0.39
CA GLY A 21 -11.71 -4.52 1.05
C GLY A 21 -11.63 -3.19 1.81
N GLU A 22 -12.44 -3.05 2.87
CA GLU A 22 -12.52 -1.96 3.86
C GLU A 22 -11.27 -1.04 3.90
N PRO A 23 -11.43 0.30 3.90
CA PRO A 23 -10.33 1.25 3.92
C PRO A 23 -9.31 0.90 5.00
N VAL A 24 -8.11 0.54 4.55
CA VAL A 24 -6.95 0.29 5.42
C VAL A 24 -6.55 1.62 6.03
N GLN A 25 -6.52 1.71 7.37
CA GLN A 25 -6.03 2.91 8.02
C GLN A 25 -4.55 3.11 7.71
N PRO A 26 -4.18 4.21 7.01
CA PRO A 26 -2.79 4.52 6.77
C PRO A 26 -2.12 4.95 8.08
N THR A 27 -0.88 4.54 8.28
CA THR A 27 -0.03 5.05 9.35
C THR A 27 0.73 6.26 8.83
N LEU A 28 0.52 7.43 9.44
CA LEU A 28 1.27 8.65 9.14
C LEU A 28 2.36 8.83 10.19
N ASN A 29 3.59 9.01 9.73
CA ASN A 29 4.75 9.35 10.55
C ASN A 29 5.34 10.65 10.03
N ALA A 30 5.17 11.75 10.77
CA ALA A 30 5.78 13.03 10.44
C ALA A 30 6.72 13.41 11.58
N GLY A 31 7.97 13.67 11.24
CA GLY A 31 9.03 14.02 12.19
C GLY A 31 9.71 15.32 11.79
N VAL A 32 9.99 16.16 12.79
CA VAL A 32 10.83 17.35 12.61
C VAL A 32 12.09 17.12 13.43
N GLY A 33 13.20 16.91 12.74
CA GLY A 33 14.52 16.82 13.35
C GLY A 33 15.19 18.20 13.38
N VAL A 34 15.80 18.54 14.51
CA VAL A 34 16.57 19.77 14.68
C VAL A 34 17.97 19.36 15.12
N GLY A 35 18.98 19.76 14.36
CA GLY A 35 20.39 19.51 14.70
C GLY A 35 21.27 20.70 14.30
N ASP A 36 22.57 20.60 14.56
CA ASP A 36 23.54 21.66 14.26
C ASP A 36 23.57 22.08 12.78
N SER A 37 23.11 21.20 11.87
CA SER A 37 23.00 21.46 10.42
C SER A 37 21.65 22.07 9.99
N GLY A 38 20.75 22.38 10.93
CA GLY A 38 19.45 23.00 10.68
C GLY A 38 18.26 22.08 10.95
N VAL A 39 17.08 22.52 10.50
CA VAL A 39 15.80 21.82 10.69
C VAL A 39 15.47 20.99 9.45
N HIS A 40 15.24 19.69 9.65
CA HIS A 40 14.86 18.75 8.62
C HIS A 40 13.46 18.20 8.95
N VAL A 41 12.55 18.34 8.00
CA VAL A 41 11.20 17.81 8.09
C VAL A 41 11.16 16.56 7.23
N GLY A 42 10.87 15.42 7.85
CA GLY A 42 10.70 14.14 7.17
C GLY A 42 9.29 13.62 7.39
N GLY A 43 8.71 13.03 6.35
CA GLY A 43 7.36 12.47 6.41
C GLY A 43 7.31 11.10 5.75
N ALA A 44 6.65 10.13 6.37
CA ALA A 44 6.41 8.82 5.82
C ALA A 44 4.94 8.40 6.00
N VAL A 45 4.38 7.80 4.96
CA VAL A 45 3.05 7.21 4.96
C VAL A 45 3.21 5.71 4.73
N GLY A 46 2.64 4.92 5.64
CA GLY A 46 2.62 3.46 5.60
C GLY A 46 1.20 2.93 5.37
N LEU A 47 1.07 1.88 4.58
CA LEU A 47 -0.14 1.10 4.39
C LEU A 47 0.14 -0.34 4.82
N HIS A 48 -0.76 -0.91 5.62
CA HIS A 48 -0.62 -2.26 6.15
C HIS A 48 -1.88 -3.08 5.89
N LYS A 49 -1.83 -4.09 5.00
CA LYS A 49 -2.95 -5.02 4.78
C LYS A 49 -2.46 -6.46 4.92
N GLY A 50 -2.74 -7.06 6.08
CA GLY A 50 -2.27 -8.42 6.39
C GLY A 50 -0.74 -8.52 6.35
N PRO A 51 -0.15 -9.49 5.63
CA PRO A 51 1.31 -9.65 5.53
C PRO A 51 1.98 -8.63 4.59
N VAL A 52 1.21 -7.79 3.89
CA VAL A 52 1.74 -6.80 2.95
C VAL A 52 1.79 -5.43 3.60
N SER A 53 2.99 -4.83 3.62
CA SER A 53 3.23 -3.47 4.09
C SER A 53 3.93 -2.64 3.01
N VAL A 54 3.44 -1.43 2.75
CA VAL A 54 4.02 -0.48 1.81
C VAL A 54 4.32 0.81 2.54
N PHE A 55 5.56 1.30 2.43
CA PHE A 55 5.99 2.55 3.05
C PHE A 55 6.54 3.50 1.99
N LEU A 56 6.08 4.74 1.99
CA LEU A 56 6.61 5.83 1.19
C LEU A 56 7.03 6.97 2.12
N GLY A 57 8.28 7.41 2.04
CA GLY A 57 8.78 8.55 2.80
C GLY A 57 9.57 9.54 1.95
N PHE A 58 9.67 10.77 2.45
CA PHE A 58 10.45 11.87 1.89
C PHE A 58 11.17 12.65 2.99
#